data_AF-A0A842V186-F1
#
_entry.id   AF-A0A842V186-F1
#
_cell.length_a   1.000
_cell.length_b   1.000
_cell.length_c   1.000
_cell.angle_alpha   90.00
_cell.angle_beta   90.00
_cell.angle_gamma   90.00
#
_symmetry.space_group_name_H-M   'P 1'
#
loop_
_entity.id
_entity.type
_entity.pdbx_description
1 polymer ?
#
loop_
_entity_poly.entity_id
_entity_poly.type
_entity_poly.pdbx_seq_one_letter_code
_entity_poly.pdbx_strand_id
1 'polypeptide(L)'
;MVAAQDMIRQVFDEIGVVNIAQTYELYWPFIDFVLFLVIFIGLAQATLGERFKGSGGKAVIIGLGIALSIGMTVWTVGSDWVGDEGFFGRLGIFGAPIILILITVFLFDFFAKKAGASTLWSVSLAYVLTYSGFRWLVPKIFTRLQASIGLPILQAFYIIAIVTFIIETVSWIHRGARSRWGPYRDFSERERGRPERPRSVRHPFGGQEAPAANVPPPLTRRLGSQERKLIDEERTMTKEIGELTRRIVTDLEKAISVINDVLNNRLPRLVPGSVHPEEPKVIQQDLEQVKHLAVDAEKRGKMTEKLEKHITKLEQANERLTREEGKQNVRVQRIENSLRLMRNARNMIETFEHDEEVFKRVIDQAIAQVQGGITDLSRAGLFRDMLHDRALLIARSQLHMIKQFQQSIGTELRAEREEGQAAA
;
A
#
# COMPACT_ATOMS: atom_id res chain seq x y z
N MET A 1 -2.69 9.22 40.76
CA MET A 1 -3.50 9.78 39.65
C MET A 1 -2.81 10.97 38.99
N VAL A 2 -2.31 11.95 39.75
CA VAL A 2 -1.58 13.13 39.24
C VAL A 2 -0.37 12.74 38.38
N ALA A 3 0.47 11.81 38.84
CA ALA A 3 1.66 11.35 38.10
C ALA A 3 1.35 10.68 36.73
N ALA A 4 0.21 9.99 36.61
CA ALA A 4 -0.20 9.38 35.33
C ALA A 4 -0.73 10.46 34.36
N GLN A 5 -1.34 11.51 34.89
CA GLN A 5 -1.84 12.65 34.12
C GLN A 5 -0.68 13.48 33.56
N ASP A 6 0.39 13.63 34.35
CA ASP A 6 1.60 14.35 33.95
C ASP A 6 2.42 13.56 32.93
N MET A 7 2.53 12.24 33.09
CA MET A 7 3.23 11.38 32.12
C MET A 7 2.50 11.35 30.76
N ILE A 8 1.16 11.33 30.77
CA ILE A 8 0.35 11.41 29.54
C ILE A 8 0.54 12.78 28.87
N ARG A 9 0.53 13.88 29.63
CA ARG A 9 0.79 15.22 29.08
C ARG A 9 2.20 15.34 28.50
N GLN A 10 3.21 14.82 29.19
CA GLN A 10 4.60 14.85 28.74
C GLN A 10 4.80 14.06 27.44
N VAL A 11 4.16 12.89 27.31
CA VAL A 11 4.16 12.11 26.05
C VAL A 11 3.44 12.86 24.93
N PHE A 12 2.32 13.55 25.21
CA PHE A 12 1.61 14.33 24.19
C PHE A 12 2.32 15.65 23.82
N ASP A 13 3.07 16.26 24.74
CA ASP A 13 3.88 17.45 24.50
C ASP A 13 5.17 17.10 23.72
N GLU A 14 5.79 15.93 23.96
CA GLU A 14 6.91 15.41 23.17
C GLU A 14 6.47 14.95 21.75
N ILE A 15 5.21 14.51 21.59
CA ILE A 15 4.58 14.31 20.27
C ILE A 15 4.12 15.65 19.65
N GLY A 16 4.47 16.80 20.25
CA GLY A 16 4.13 18.17 19.84
C GLY A 16 4.65 18.64 18.48
N VAL A 17 4.76 17.78 17.47
CA VAL A 17 5.40 18.09 16.17
C VAL A 17 4.41 18.41 15.06
N VAL A 18 3.09 18.29 15.30
CA VAL A 18 2.08 18.77 14.34
C VAL A 18 1.08 19.63 15.09
N ASN A 19 1.37 20.92 15.20
CA ASN A 19 0.34 21.90 15.55
C ASN A 19 -0.72 21.82 14.46
N ILE A 20 -1.80 21.08 14.71
CA ILE A 20 -2.83 20.76 13.70
C ILE A 20 -3.46 22.03 13.18
N ALA A 21 -3.62 23.05 14.03
CA ALA A 21 -4.12 24.36 13.60
C ALA A 21 -3.16 25.01 12.61
N GLN A 22 -1.86 25.05 12.92
CA GLN A 22 -0.84 25.58 12.01
C GLN A 22 -0.67 24.73 10.74
N THR A 23 -0.85 23.41 10.85
CA THR A 23 -0.81 22.47 9.72
C THR A 23 -2.02 22.67 8.82
N TYR A 24 -3.19 22.92 9.41
CA TYR A 24 -4.37 23.30 8.66
C TYR A 24 -4.17 24.65 7.99
N GLU A 25 -3.66 25.68 8.70
CA GLU A 25 -3.34 26.98 8.10
C GLU A 25 -2.36 26.86 6.93
N LEU A 26 -1.39 25.94 6.99
CA LEU A 26 -0.42 25.73 5.92
C LEU A 26 -0.96 24.90 4.74
N TYR A 27 -1.85 23.93 5.01
CA TYR A 27 -2.33 22.95 4.02
C TYR A 27 -3.84 22.99 3.78
N TRP A 28 -4.54 24.06 4.19
CA TRP A 28 -5.99 24.16 4.07
C TRP A 28 -6.51 23.90 2.64
N PRO A 29 -5.84 24.33 1.54
CA PRO A 29 -6.36 24.07 0.20
C PRO A 29 -6.37 22.58 -0.13
N PHE A 30 -5.36 21.85 0.34
CA PHE A 30 -5.26 20.40 0.15
C PHE A 30 -6.27 19.65 1.02
N ILE A 31 -6.46 20.08 2.27
CA ILE A 31 -7.45 19.49 3.17
C ILE A 31 -8.87 19.70 2.63
N ASP A 32 -9.18 20.93 2.19
CA ASP A 32 -10.46 21.27 1.56
C ASP A 32 -10.67 20.46 0.28
N PHE A 33 -9.63 20.29 -0.54
CA PHE A 33 -9.69 19.44 -1.73
C PHE A 33 -10.05 17.99 -1.41
N VAL A 34 -9.40 17.37 -0.41
CA VAL A 34 -9.70 15.99 -0.01
C VAL A 34 -11.13 15.87 0.52
N LEU A 35 -11.61 16.87 1.26
CA LEU A 35 -12.99 16.90 1.75
C LEU A 35 -13.99 17.03 0.59
N PHE A 36 -13.78 17.98 -0.33
CA PHE A 36 -14.60 18.10 -1.53
C PHE A 36 -14.59 16.82 -2.35
N LEU A 37 -13.44 16.14 -2.45
CA LEU A 37 -13.30 14.88 -3.16
C LEU A 37 -14.20 13.79 -2.59
N VAL A 38 -14.17 13.59 -1.28
CA VAL A 38 -15.05 12.61 -0.61
C VAL A 38 -16.52 12.97 -0.80
N ILE A 39 -16.86 14.26 -0.64
CA ILE A 39 -18.24 14.75 -0.75
C ILE A 39 -18.77 14.58 -2.18
N PHE A 40 -18.05 15.07 -3.19
CA PHE A 40 -18.52 15.05 -4.56
C PHE A 40 -18.50 13.66 -5.17
N ILE A 41 -17.54 12.79 -4.82
CA ILE A 41 -17.59 11.39 -5.22
C ILE A 41 -18.81 10.71 -4.58
N GLY A 42 -19.05 10.93 -3.28
CA GLY A 42 -20.21 10.39 -2.59
C GLY A 42 -21.54 10.85 -3.20
N LEU A 43 -21.67 12.15 -3.47
CA LEU A 43 -22.85 12.74 -4.08
C LEU A 43 -23.06 12.26 -5.52
N ALA A 44 -21.99 12.22 -6.32
CA ALA A 44 -22.05 11.70 -7.69
C ALA A 44 -22.43 10.21 -7.69
N GLN A 45 -21.90 9.41 -6.77
CA GLN A 45 -22.26 8.00 -6.66
C GLN A 45 -23.74 7.82 -6.25
N ALA A 46 -24.24 8.64 -5.33
CA ALA A 46 -25.63 8.60 -4.89
C ALA A 46 -26.62 9.02 -5.99
N THR A 47 -26.26 10.03 -6.79
CA THR A 47 -27.17 10.59 -7.81
C THR A 47 -27.05 9.90 -9.17
N LEU A 48 -25.84 9.49 -9.56
CA LEU A 48 -25.54 8.95 -10.89
C LEU A 48 -25.24 7.44 -10.88
N GLY A 49 -25.06 6.83 -9.70
CA GLY A 49 -24.70 5.41 -9.57
C GLY A 49 -25.71 4.44 -10.20
N GLU A 50 -26.99 4.80 -10.19
CA GLU A 50 -28.02 3.98 -10.86
C GLU A 50 -28.00 4.12 -12.38
N ARG A 51 -27.63 5.31 -12.88
CA ARG A 51 -27.60 5.63 -14.31
C ARG A 51 -26.36 5.08 -15.00
N PHE A 52 -25.21 5.09 -14.32
CA PHE A 52 -23.93 4.63 -14.86
C PHE A 52 -23.45 3.37 -14.13
N LYS A 53 -24.01 2.21 -14.51
CA LYS A 53 -23.61 0.91 -13.97
C LYS A 53 -22.32 0.40 -14.63
N GLY A 54 -21.61 -0.50 -13.94
CA GLY A 54 -20.37 -1.13 -14.44
C GLY A 54 -19.09 -0.37 -14.10
N SER A 55 -17.93 -0.92 -14.49
CA SER A 55 -16.61 -0.36 -14.20
C SER A 55 -16.39 1.01 -14.87
N GLY A 56 -16.81 1.17 -16.13
CA GLY A 56 -16.74 2.44 -16.85
C GLY A 56 -17.60 3.53 -16.20
N GLY A 57 -18.81 3.18 -15.75
CA GLY A 57 -19.69 4.12 -15.04
C GLY A 57 -19.10 4.61 -13.71
N LYS A 58 -18.46 3.72 -12.95
CA LYS A 58 -17.71 4.11 -11.74
C LYS A 58 -16.57 5.08 -12.05
N ALA A 59 -15.83 4.86 -13.15
CA ALA A 59 -14.75 5.77 -13.55
C ALA A 59 -15.29 7.17 -13.88
N VAL A 60 -16.44 7.27 -14.55
CA VAL A 60 -17.11 8.56 -14.84
C VAL A 60 -17.54 9.26 -13.55
N ILE A 61 -18.14 8.54 -12.60
CA ILE A 61 -18.57 9.09 -11.31
C ILE A 61 -17.37 9.62 -10.51
N ILE A 62 -16.28 8.86 -10.45
CA ILE A 62 -15.05 9.28 -9.78
C ILE A 62 -14.43 10.49 -10.48
N GLY A 63 -14.33 10.47 -11.81
CA GLY A 63 -13.81 11.58 -12.61
C GLY A 63 -14.61 12.86 -12.42
N LEU A 64 -15.94 12.77 -12.37
CA LEU A 64 -16.82 13.91 -12.08
C LEU A 64 -16.59 14.45 -10.66
N GLY A 65 -16.49 13.56 -9.67
CA GLY A 65 -16.18 13.95 -8.30
C GLY A 65 -14.85 14.68 -8.18
N ILE A 66 -13.80 14.17 -8.84
CA ILE A 66 -12.48 14.83 -8.91
C ILE A 66 -12.60 16.21 -9.56
N ALA A 67 -13.24 16.30 -10.73
CA ALA A 67 -13.37 17.57 -11.47
C ALA A 67 -14.10 18.65 -10.65
N LEU A 68 -15.20 18.29 -9.97
CA LEU A 68 -15.92 19.20 -9.08
C LEU A 68 -15.09 19.63 -7.88
N SER A 69 -14.27 18.74 -7.34
CA SER A 69 -13.40 19.04 -6.21
C SER A 69 -12.28 20.00 -6.58
N ILE A 70 -11.64 19.79 -7.72
CA ILE A 70 -10.66 20.73 -8.27
C ILE A 70 -11.32 22.08 -8.52
N GLY A 71 -12.49 22.10 -9.17
CA GLY A 71 -13.24 23.32 -9.44
C GLY A 71 -13.55 24.11 -8.18
N MET A 72 -14.01 23.44 -7.12
CA MET A 72 -14.27 24.09 -5.83
C MET A 72 -12.99 24.55 -5.14
N THR A 73 -11.91 23.75 -5.11
CA THR A 73 -10.65 24.18 -4.51
C THR A 73 -10.03 25.36 -5.25
N VAL A 74 -10.07 25.38 -6.58
CA VAL A 74 -9.59 26.52 -7.37
C VAL A 74 -10.45 27.75 -7.12
N TRP A 75 -11.77 27.59 -7.04
CA TRP A 75 -12.67 28.69 -6.70
C TRP A 75 -12.42 29.23 -5.29
N THR A 76 -12.21 28.37 -4.29
CA THR A 76 -11.95 28.80 -2.92
C THR A 76 -10.63 29.55 -2.80
N VAL A 77 -9.56 29.08 -3.47
CA VAL A 77 -8.26 29.75 -3.49
C VAL A 77 -8.30 31.06 -4.29
N GLY A 78 -9.05 31.11 -5.39
CA GLY A 78 -9.12 32.28 -6.27
C GLY A 78 -10.13 33.35 -5.84
N SER A 79 -11.00 33.06 -4.88
CA SER A 79 -11.99 34.01 -4.41
C SER A 79 -11.52 34.74 -3.15
N ASP A 80 -11.54 36.08 -3.19
CA ASP A 80 -11.42 36.95 -2.00
C ASP A 80 -12.52 36.66 -0.95
N TRP A 81 -13.53 35.89 -1.38
CA TRP A 81 -14.65 35.43 -0.58
C TRP A 81 -14.32 34.28 0.36
N VAL A 82 -13.09 33.75 0.37
CA VAL A 82 -12.70 32.72 1.36
C VAL A 82 -11.72 33.27 2.40
N GLY A 83 -10.88 34.24 2.06
CA GLY A 83 -9.90 34.80 3.00
C GLY A 83 -8.97 33.75 3.61
N ASP A 84 -8.22 34.14 4.64
CA ASP A 84 -7.15 33.31 5.23
C ASP A 84 -7.66 32.11 6.05
N GLU A 85 -8.97 32.03 6.32
CA GLU A 85 -9.56 31.00 7.21
C GLU A 85 -10.04 29.73 6.46
N GLY A 86 -9.91 29.69 5.12
CA GLY A 86 -10.36 28.57 4.30
C GLY A 86 -11.89 28.43 4.22
N PHE A 87 -12.38 27.50 3.39
CA PHE A 87 -13.83 27.39 3.11
C PHE A 87 -14.62 27.03 4.37
N PHE A 88 -14.10 26.11 5.18
CA PHE A 88 -14.76 25.68 6.41
C PHE A 88 -14.64 26.67 7.56
N GLY A 89 -13.60 27.52 7.58
CA GLY A 89 -13.52 28.63 8.53
C GLY A 89 -14.68 29.60 8.34
N ARG A 90 -14.98 29.96 7.08
CA ARG A 90 -16.10 30.86 6.74
C ARG A 90 -17.48 30.25 6.80
N LEU A 91 -17.64 28.94 6.54
CA LEU A 91 -18.92 28.25 6.81
C LEU A 91 -19.31 28.32 8.29
N GLY A 92 -18.38 28.73 9.17
CA GLY A 92 -18.63 29.08 10.55
C GLY A 92 -19.19 27.89 11.33
N ILE A 93 -20.18 28.16 12.18
CA ILE A 93 -20.78 27.15 13.05
C ILE A 93 -21.54 26.06 12.29
N PHE A 94 -21.88 26.28 11.01
CA PHE A 94 -22.71 25.35 10.22
C PHE A 94 -21.90 24.36 9.39
N GLY A 95 -20.69 24.73 8.95
CA GLY A 95 -19.84 23.83 8.14
C GLY A 95 -19.38 22.60 8.92
N ALA A 96 -18.94 22.81 10.16
CA ALA A 96 -18.44 21.73 11.01
C ALA A 96 -19.49 20.63 11.29
N PRO A 97 -20.74 20.92 11.67
CA PRO A 97 -21.79 19.90 11.81
C PRO A 97 -22.04 19.10 10.53
N ILE A 98 -22.01 19.74 9.35
CA ILE A 98 -22.24 19.06 8.07
C ILE A 98 -21.12 18.05 7.80
N ILE A 99 -19.86 18.47 7.95
CA ILE A 99 -18.71 17.56 7.84
C ILE A 99 -18.80 16.44 8.87
N LEU A 100 -19.17 16.77 10.11
CA LEU A 100 -19.28 15.82 11.21
C LEU A 100 -20.31 14.73 10.88
N ILE A 101 -21.47 15.13 10.35
CA ILE A 101 -22.50 14.19 9.90
C ILE A 101 -21.97 13.33 8.76
N LEU A 102 -21.33 13.92 7.75
CA LEU A 102 -20.77 13.19 6.60
C LEU A 102 -19.72 12.16 7.02
N ILE A 103 -18.76 12.54 7.87
CA ILE A 103 -17.74 11.64 8.41
C ILE A 103 -18.41 10.53 9.23
N THR A 104 -19.41 10.84 10.05
CA THR A 104 -20.12 9.84 10.84
C THR A 104 -20.85 8.84 9.95
N VAL A 105 -21.56 9.30 8.92
CA VAL A 105 -22.25 8.43 7.96
C VAL A 105 -21.26 7.57 7.19
N PHE A 106 -20.13 8.14 6.78
CA PHE A 106 -19.06 7.40 6.09
C PHE A 106 -18.46 6.30 6.98
N LEU A 107 -18.10 6.63 8.23
CA LEU A 107 -17.57 5.65 9.19
C LEU A 107 -18.60 4.57 9.49
N PHE A 108 -19.86 4.94 9.66
CA PHE A 108 -20.95 3.98 9.86
C PHE A 108 -21.04 3.00 8.69
N ASP A 109 -21.06 3.49 7.44
CA ASP A 109 -21.14 2.64 6.25
C ASP A 109 -19.92 1.72 6.14
N PHE A 110 -18.73 2.25 6.44
CA PHE A 110 -17.49 1.48 6.47
C PHE A 110 -17.56 0.32 7.47
N PHE A 111 -17.93 0.58 8.72
CA PHE A 111 -18.01 -0.47 9.75
C PHE A 111 -19.16 -1.45 9.50
N ALA A 112 -20.33 -0.95 9.09
CA ALA A 112 -21.50 -1.80 8.87
C ALA A 112 -21.33 -2.71 7.64
N LYS A 113 -20.85 -2.18 6.51
CA LYS A 113 -20.80 -2.93 5.25
C LYS A 113 -19.46 -3.62 5.00
N LYS A 114 -18.33 -3.01 5.36
CA LYS A 114 -17.01 -3.57 5.03
C LYS A 114 -16.40 -4.38 6.17
N ALA A 115 -16.55 -3.92 7.41
CA ALA A 115 -16.03 -4.66 8.56
C ALA A 115 -16.99 -5.78 9.04
N GLY A 116 -18.22 -5.81 8.53
CA GLY A 116 -19.23 -6.79 8.91
C GLY A 116 -19.66 -6.67 10.38
N ALA A 117 -19.49 -5.48 10.97
CA ALA A 117 -19.87 -5.25 12.35
C ALA A 117 -21.39 -5.11 12.49
N SER A 118 -21.92 -5.35 13.70
CA SER A 118 -23.33 -5.11 13.96
C SER A 118 -23.68 -3.62 13.76
N THR A 119 -24.93 -3.33 13.38
CA THR A 119 -25.38 -1.94 13.16
C THR A 119 -25.17 -1.09 14.40
N LEU A 120 -25.50 -1.62 15.59
CA LEU A 120 -25.30 -0.95 16.88
C LEU A 120 -23.82 -0.64 17.13
N TRP A 121 -22.93 -1.63 16.94
CA TRP A 121 -21.49 -1.42 17.12
C TRP A 121 -20.93 -0.38 16.15
N SER A 122 -21.40 -0.41 14.90
CA SER A 122 -21.00 0.52 13.85
C SER A 122 -21.43 1.96 14.15
N VAL A 123 -22.68 2.17 14.59
CA VAL A 123 -23.18 3.50 14.98
C VAL A 123 -22.42 4.03 16.19
N SER A 124 -22.26 3.21 17.24
CA SER A 124 -21.56 3.62 18.46
C SER A 124 -20.10 3.98 18.18
N LEU A 125 -19.38 3.14 17.43
CA LEU A 125 -17.98 3.40 17.10
C LEU A 125 -17.82 4.62 16.20
N ALA A 126 -18.66 4.76 15.16
CA ALA A 126 -18.63 5.93 14.29
C ALA A 126 -18.86 7.22 15.08
N TYR A 127 -19.86 7.24 15.98
CA TYR A 127 -20.14 8.41 16.82
C TYR A 127 -18.98 8.72 17.77
N VAL A 128 -18.40 7.70 18.42
CA VAL A 128 -17.26 7.88 19.33
C VAL A 128 -16.06 8.45 18.59
N LEU A 129 -15.67 7.85 17.46
CA LEU A 129 -14.53 8.32 16.66
C LEU A 129 -14.76 9.73 16.13
N THR A 130 -15.95 10.02 15.61
CA THR A 130 -16.26 11.36 15.12
C THR A 130 -16.24 12.38 16.26
N TYR A 131 -16.86 12.10 17.41
CA TYR A 131 -16.91 13.03 18.54
C TYR A 131 -15.49 13.30 19.08
N SER A 132 -14.68 12.25 19.28
CA SER A 132 -13.30 12.38 19.73
C SER A 132 -12.44 13.12 18.71
N GLY A 133 -12.55 12.75 17.43
CA GLY A 133 -11.84 13.39 16.33
C GLY A 133 -12.20 14.86 16.21
N PHE A 134 -13.48 15.21 16.31
CA PHE A 134 -13.93 16.60 16.20
C PHE A 134 -13.45 17.46 17.38
N ARG A 135 -13.52 16.92 18.61
CA ARG A 135 -12.97 17.58 19.80
C ARG A 135 -11.47 17.84 19.69
N TRP A 136 -10.74 16.93 19.06
CA TRP A 136 -9.29 17.01 18.94
C TRP A 136 -8.84 17.89 17.77
N LEU A 137 -9.46 17.72 16.60
CA LEU A 137 -9.10 18.42 15.36
C LEU A 137 -9.53 19.89 15.39
N VAL A 138 -10.69 20.20 15.96
CA VAL A 138 -11.27 21.54 15.87
C VAL A 138 -11.80 22.04 17.22
N PRO A 139 -10.94 22.18 18.25
CA PRO A 139 -11.37 22.48 19.62
C PRO A 139 -12.12 23.81 19.74
N LYS A 140 -11.75 24.83 18.95
CA LYS A 140 -12.43 26.14 18.95
C LYS A 140 -13.88 26.06 18.44
N ILE A 141 -14.13 25.26 17.40
CA ILE A 141 -15.50 25.09 16.90
C ILE A 141 -16.27 24.17 17.85
N PHE A 142 -15.62 23.14 18.38
CA PHE A 142 -16.23 22.25 19.37
C PHE A 142 -16.72 23.03 20.59
N THR A 143 -15.91 23.92 21.18
CA THR A 143 -16.34 24.73 22.34
C THR A 143 -17.47 25.70 21.99
N ARG A 144 -17.46 26.31 20.80
CA ARG A 144 -18.56 27.15 20.31
C ARG A 144 -19.85 26.35 20.13
N LEU A 145 -19.78 25.19 19.46
CA LEU A 145 -20.92 24.30 19.24
C LEU A 145 -21.49 23.79 20.56
N GLN A 146 -20.59 23.46 21.49
CA GLN A 146 -20.89 23.01 22.84
C GLN A 146 -21.58 24.10 23.68
N ALA A 147 -21.25 25.38 23.45
CA ALA A 147 -21.97 26.51 24.04
C ALA A 147 -23.36 26.71 23.42
N SER A 148 -23.53 26.47 22.12
CA SER A 148 -24.81 26.70 21.41
C SER A 148 -25.84 25.59 21.57
N ILE A 149 -25.44 24.31 21.49
CA ILE A 149 -26.37 23.15 21.41
C ILE A 149 -26.61 22.51 22.79
N GLY A 150 -25.89 22.96 23.83
CA GLY A 150 -26.02 22.45 25.19
C GLY A 150 -25.07 21.29 25.46
N LEU A 151 -23.98 21.61 26.15
CA LEU A 151 -23.01 20.73 26.81
C LEU A 151 -23.51 19.34 27.22
N PRO A 152 -24.58 19.22 28.03
CA PRO A 152 -24.93 17.94 28.63
C PRO A 152 -25.50 16.93 27.64
N ILE A 153 -26.18 17.36 26.57
CA ILE A 153 -26.88 16.45 25.67
C ILE A 153 -25.88 15.69 24.78
N LEU A 154 -24.98 16.40 24.09
CA LEU A 154 -23.97 15.77 23.24
C LEU A 154 -23.03 14.86 24.03
N GLN A 155 -22.67 15.27 25.25
CA GLN A 155 -21.83 14.47 26.15
C GLN A 155 -22.58 13.24 26.69
N ALA A 156 -23.87 13.36 26.99
CA ALA A 156 -24.69 12.20 27.39
C ALA A 156 -24.77 11.16 26.27
N PHE A 157 -25.02 11.59 25.02
CA PHE A 157 -25.00 10.68 23.86
C PHE A 157 -23.62 10.02 23.67
N TYR A 158 -22.53 10.75 23.92
CA TYR A 158 -21.18 10.18 23.86
C TYR A 158 -20.93 9.12 24.93
N ILE A 159 -21.35 9.37 26.17
CA ILE A 159 -21.27 8.38 27.25
C ILE A 159 -22.11 7.15 26.91
N ILE A 160 -23.34 7.33 26.44
CA ILE A 160 -24.21 6.23 26.01
C ILE A 160 -23.54 5.43 24.89
N ALA A 161 -23.00 6.10 23.86
CA ALA A 161 -22.33 5.45 22.75
C ALA A 161 -21.10 4.63 23.21
N ILE A 162 -20.29 5.14 24.14
CA ILE A 162 -19.18 4.38 24.73
C ILE A 162 -19.69 3.14 25.46
N VAL A 163 -20.72 3.29 26.30
CA VAL A 163 -21.28 2.17 27.06
C VAL A 163 -21.83 1.10 26.11
N THR A 164 -22.60 1.48 25.10
CA THR A 164 -23.11 0.56 24.07
C THR A 164 -21.97 -0.11 23.31
N PHE A 165 -20.92 0.63 22.94
CA PHE A 165 -19.74 0.08 22.28
C PHE A 165 -19.01 -0.96 23.14
N ILE A 166 -18.83 -0.69 24.45
CA ILE A 166 -18.20 -1.63 25.39
C ILE A 166 -19.06 -2.89 25.52
N ILE A 167 -20.38 -2.75 25.73
CA ILE A 167 -21.30 -3.88 25.87
C ILE A 167 -21.28 -4.75 24.61
N GLU A 168 -21.37 -4.16 23.42
CA GLU A 168 -21.31 -4.90 22.16
C GLU A 168 -19.95 -5.55 21.93
N THR A 169 -18.86 -4.89 22.31
CA THR A 169 -17.49 -5.46 22.20
C THR A 169 -17.33 -6.66 23.13
N VAL A 170 -17.76 -6.56 24.39
CA VAL A 170 -17.74 -7.69 25.34
C VAL A 170 -18.64 -8.81 24.84
N SER A 171 -19.84 -8.49 24.34
CA SER A 171 -20.77 -9.46 23.74
C SER A 171 -20.18 -10.12 22.49
N TRP A 172 -19.47 -9.38 21.64
CA TRP A 172 -18.76 -9.91 20.47
C TRP A 172 -17.62 -10.83 20.88
N ILE A 173 -16.81 -10.46 21.88
CA ILE A 173 -15.75 -11.33 22.42
C ILE A 173 -16.34 -12.61 23.01
N HIS A 174 -17.42 -12.51 23.79
CA HIS A 174 -18.06 -13.66 24.42
C HIS A 174 -18.74 -14.59 23.39
N ARG A 175 -19.39 -14.01 22.37
CA ARG A 175 -19.97 -14.77 21.24
C ARG A 175 -18.87 -15.39 20.36
N GLY A 176 -17.80 -14.65 20.08
CA GLY A 176 -16.64 -15.10 19.30
C GLY A 176 -15.84 -16.22 19.99
N ALA A 177 -15.73 -16.17 21.31
CA ALA A 177 -15.13 -17.24 22.11
C ALA A 177 -15.95 -18.54 22.05
N ARG A 178 -17.28 -18.45 21.96
CA ARG A 178 -18.16 -19.61 21.79
C ARG A 178 -18.24 -20.12 20.36
N SER A 179 -18.08 -19.26 19.35
CA SER A 179 -18.15 -19.67 17.94
C SER A 179 -16.82 -20.17 17.35
N ARG A 180 -15.68 -19.88 17.99
CA ARG A 180 -14.35 -20.38 17.55
C ARG A 180 -14.00 -21.78 18.08
N TRP A 181 -14.76 -22.29 19.06
CA TRP A 181 -14.63 -23.64 19.63
C TRP A 181 -15.95 -24.42 19.63
N GLY A 182 -16.94 -23.99 18.84
CA GLY A 182 -18.10 -24.82 18.50
C GLY A 182 -17.71 -25.76 17.36
N PRO A 183 -18.08 -27.05 17.41
CA PRO A 183 -17.72 -28.00 16.36
C PRO A 183 -18.16 -27.43 15.01
N TYR A 184 -17.24 -27.51 14.05
CA TYR A 184 -17.44 -27.29 12.62
C TYR A 184 -18.91 -27.56 12.29
N ARG A 185 -19.70 -26.50 12.14
CA ARG A 185 -21.12 -26.63 11.84
C ARG A 185 -21.16 -27.17 10.42
N ASP A 186 -21.33 -28.47 10.39
CA ASP A 186 -21.10 -29.35 9.27
C ASP A 186 -21.83 -28.80 8.04
N PHE A 187 -21.07 -28.29 7.07
CA PHE A 187 -21.60 -27.91 5.76
C PHE A 187 -22.21 -29.12 5.01
N SER A 188 -22.15 -30.34 5.59
CA SER A 188 -22.84 -31.54 5.07
C SER A 188 -24.38 -31.45 5.11
N GLU A 189 -24.99 -30.55 5.88
CA GLU A 189 -26.46 -30.46 5.90
C GLU A 189 -27.07 -29.76 4.67
N ARG A 190 -26.30 -28.96 3.92
CA ARG A 190 -26.78 -28.41 2.63
C ARG A 190 -26.62 -29.38 1.44
N GLU A 191 -25.97 -30.54 1.62
CA GLU A 191 -25.98 -31.61 0.60
C GLU A 191 -27.07 -32.67 0.81
N ARG A 192 -27.79 -32.67 1.95
CA ARG A 192 -28.95 -33.56 2.16
C ARG A 192 -30.22 -33.16 1.40
N GLY A 193 -30.14 -32.08 0.62
CA GLY A 193 -31.18 -31.65 -0.31
C GLY A 193 -30.89 -32.00 -1.78
N ARG A 194 -29.96 -32.92 -2.08
CA ARG A 194 -29.94 -33.51 -3.43
C ARG A 194 -31.17 -34.42 -3.56
N PRO A 195 -32.09 -34.16 -4.50
CA PRO A 195 -33.10 -35.13 -4.85
C PRO A 195 -32.38 -36.44 -5.19
N GLU A 196 -32.82 -37.52 -4.54
CA GLU A 196 -32.34 -38.87 -4.81
C GLU A 196 -32.29 -39.05 -6.33
N ARG A 197 -31.08 -39.27 -6.86
CA ARG A 197 -30.96 -39.74 -8.22
C ARG A 197 -31.77 -41.04 -8.29
N PRO A 198 -32.71 -41.18 -9.23
CA PRO A 198 -33.46 -42.42 -9.38
C PRO A 198 -32.47 -43.57 -9.47
N ARG A 199 -32.61 -44.54 -8.56
CA ARG A 199 -31.89 -45.81 -8.58
C ARG A 199 -31.93 -46.32 -10.01
N SER A 200 -30.78 -46.30 -10.68
CA SER A 200 -30.62 -46.98 -11.95
C SER A 200 -30.92 -48.45 -11.71
N VAL A 201 -32.06 -48.88 -12.22
CA VAL A 201 -32.48 -50.28 -12.31
C VAL A 201 -31.31 -51.04 -12.95
N ARG A 202 -30.69 -51.95 -12.17
CA ARG A 202 -29.78 -52.95 -12.71
C ARG A 202 -30.58 -53.81 -13.68
N HIS A 203 -30.36 -53.60 -14.98
CA HIS A 203 -30.70 -54.61 -15.97
C HIS A 203 -29.65 -55.74 -15.88
N PRO A 204 -30.06 -56.99 -15.62
CA PRO A 204 -29.21 -58.15 -15.81
C PRO A 204 -29.31 -58.52 -17.29
N PHE A 205 -28.50 -57.90 -18.13
CA PHE A 205 -28.26 -58.41 -19.47
C PHE A 205 -26.77 -58.65 -19.63
N GLY A 206 -26.43 -59.96 -19.64
CA GLY A 206 -25.19 -60.42 -20.21
C GLY A 206 -25.10 -59.97 -21.66
N GLY A 207 -23.96 -59.41 -22.01
CA GLY A 207 -23.71 -58.87 -23.34
C GLY A 207 -22.24 -58.48 -23.44
N GLN A 208 -21.45 -59.44 -23.91
CA GLN A 208 -20.18 -59.31 -24.64
C GLN A 208 -19.31 -58.09 -24.31
N GLU A 209 -18.14 -58.39 -23.74
CA GLU A 209 -16.96 -57.52 -23.70
C GLU A 209 -16.68 -56.96 -25.11
N ALA A 210 -17.09 -55.71 -25.32
CA ALA A 210 -16.62 -54.93 -26.45
C ALA A 210 -15.10 -54.68 -26.25
N PRO A 211 -14.27 -54.87 -27.29
CA PRO A 211 -12.83 -54.69 -27.19
C PRO A 211 -12.55 -53.27 -26.75
N ALA A 212 -11.63 -53.14 -25.78
CA ALA A 212 -11.18 -51.89 -25.19
C ALA A 212 -10.77 -50.87 -26.27
N ALA A 213 -11.75 -50.09 -26.72
CA ALA A 213 -11.53 -48.96 -27.60
C ALA A 213 -10.73 -47.95 -26.79
N ASN A 214 -9.50 -47.67 -27.23
CA ASN A 214 -8.63 -46.56 -26.84
C ASN A 214 -9.38 -45.39 -26.19
N VAL A 215 -9.66 -45.48 -24.89
CA VAL A 215 -10.18 -44.35 -24.13
C VAL A 215 -8.97 -43.46 -23.92
N PRO A 216 -8.90 -42.28 -24.57
CA PRO A 216 -7.79 -41.38 -24.33
C PRO A 216 -7.69 -41.13 -22.83
N PRO A 217 -6.48 -41.15 -22.24
CA PRO A 217 -6.32 -40.97 -20.81
C PRO A 217 -7.04 -39.69 -20.39
N PRO A 218 -7.74 -39.69 -19.24
CA PRO A 218 -8.57 -38.57 -18.82
C PRO A 218 -7.75 -37.28 -18.83
N LEU A 219 -8.30 -36.24 -19.48
CA LEU A 219 -7.67 -34.91 -19.68
C LEU A 219 -7.10 -34.32 -18.38
N THR A 220 -7.66 -34.69 -17.22
CA THR A 220 -7.20 -34.32 -15.88
C THR A 220 -5.75 -34.73 -15.59
N ARG A 221 -5.23 -35.81 -16.20
CA ARG A 221 -3.85 -36.27 -15.95
C ARG A 221 -2.81 -35.47 -16.73
N ARG A 222 -3.17 -34.87 -17.88
CA ARG A 222 -2.26 -34.01 -18.66
C ARG A 222 -2.13 -32.61 -18.05
N LEU A 223 -3.25 -32.03 -17.61
CA LEU A 223 -3.27 -30.72 -16.92
C LEU A 223 -2.36 -30.69 -15.69
N GLY A 224 -2.40 -31.73 -14.85
CA GLY A 224 -1.56 -31.80 -13.65
C GLY A 224 -0.04 -31.85 -13.92
N SER A 225 0.39 -32.34 -15.10
CA SER A 225 1.82 -32.37 -15.45
C SER A 225 2.35 -31.01 -15.93
N GLN A 226 1.52 -30.24 -16.61
CA GLN A 226 1.87 -28.90 -17.09
C GLN A 226 1.79 -27.88 -15.95
N GLU A 227 0.80 -28.04 -15.06
CA GLU A 227 0.64 -27.23 -13.86
C GLU A 227 1.81 -27.39 -12.90
N ARG A 228 2.27 -28.62 -12.63
CA ARG A 228 3.47 -28.87 -11.81
C ARG A 228 4.71 -28.18 -12.38
N LYS A 229 4.90 -28.23 -13.70
CA LYS A 229 6.01 -27.53 -14.35
C LYS A 229 5.91 -26.01 -14.18
N LEU A 230 4.72 -25.42 -14.31
CA LEU A 230 4.53 -23.98 -14.11
C LEU A 230 4.81 -23.57 -12.65
N ILE A 231 4.34 -24.34 -11.67
CA ILE A 231 4.58 -24.07 -10.24
C ILE A 231 6.08 -24.20 -9.91
N ASP A 232 6.76 -25.20 -10.46
CA ASP A 232 8.20 -25.39 -10.24
C ASP A 232 9.03 -24.28 -10.93
N GLU A 233 8.64 -23.84 -12.13
CA GLU A 233 9.23 -22.69 -12.83
C GLU A 233 9.04 -21.40 -12.02
N GLU A 234 7.83 -21.15 -11.53
CA GLU A 234 7.49 -20.00 -10.69
C GLU A 234 8.34 -19.95 -9.41
N ARG A 235 8.43 -21.06 -8.68
CA ARG A 235 9.25 -21.17 -7.46
C ARG A 235 10.72 -20.90 -7.74
N THR A 236 11.22 -21.37 -8.88
CA THR A 236 12.61 -21.16 -9.29
C THR A 236 12.85 -19.68 -9.58
N MET A 237 11.94 -19.03 -10.32
CA MET A 237 12.04 -17.60 -10.61
C MET A 237 11.92 -16.74 -9.34
N THR A 238 10.99 -17.03 -8.44
CA THR A 238 10.84 -16.28 -7.17
C THR A 238 12.11 -16.36 -6.32
N LYS A 239 12.79 -17.52 -6.31
CA LYS A 239 14.09 -17.67 -5.65
C LYS A 239 15.17 -16.84 -6.33
N GLU A 240 15.30 -16.91 -7.65
CA GLU A 240 16.29 -16.13 -8.40
C GLU A 240 16.09 -14.61 -8.22
N ILE A 241 14.83 -14.14 -8.26
CA ILE A 241 14.48 -12.74 -7.99
C ILE A 241 14.89 -12.37 -6.56
N GLY A 242 14.58 -13.22 -5.58
CA GLY A 242 14.97 -13.00 -4.19
C GLY A 242 16.47 -12.90 -3.99
N GLU A 243 17.26 -13.76 -4.64
CA GLU A 243 18.72 -13.73 -4.59
C GLU A 243 19.30 -12.49 -5.25
N LEU A 244 18.82 -12.12 -6.45
CA LEU A 244 19.26 -10.91 -7.14
C LEU A 244 18.96 -9.67 -6.30
N THR A 245 17.75 -9.59 -5.75
CA THR A 245 17.30 -8.50 -4.90
C THR A 245 18.23 -8.33 -3.69
N ARG A 246 18.63 -9.43 -3.04
CA ARG A 246 19.61 -9.39 -1.92
C ARG A 246 20.99 -8.90 -2.35
N ARG A 247 21.47 -9.32 -3.53
CA ARG A 247 22.75 -8.84 -4.07
C ARG A 247 22.70 -7.34 -4.33
N ILE A 248 21.66 -6.84 -4.99
CA ILE A 248 21.47 -5.40 -5.25
C ILE A 248 21.46 -4.61 -3.94
N VAL A 249 20.74 -5.07 -2.91
CA VAL A 249 20.74 -4.43 -1.59
C VAL A 249 22.15 -4.35 -1.00
N THR A 250 22.88 -5.45 -1.06
CA THR A 250 24.23 -5.53 -0.49
C THR A 250 25.19 -4.59 -1.22
N ASP A 251 25.08 -4.49 -2.54
CA ASP A 251 25.93 -3.62 -3.35
C ASP A 251 25.58 -2.14 -3.15
N LEU A 252 24.29 -1.80 -2.99
CA LEU A 252 23.85 -0.46 -2.62
C LEU A 252 24.31 -0.07 -1.21
N GLU A 253 24.21 -0.97 -0.23
CA GLU A 253 24.68 -0.70 1.13
C GLU A 253 26.20 -0.45 1.16
N LYS A 254 26.97 -1.21 0.38
CA LYS A 254 28.41 -0.94 0.18
C LYS A 254 28.66 0.41 -0.50
N ALA A 255 27.95 0.73 -1.57
CA ALA A 255 28.10 2.00 -2.28
C ALA A 255 27.77 3.20 -1.37
N ILE A 256 26.69 3.11 -0.59
CA ILE A 256 26.32 4.12 0.41
C ILE A 256 27.43 4.27 1.46
N SER A 257 27.99 3.16 1.93
CA SER A 257 29.10 3.19 2.90
C SER A 257 30.32 3.93 2.33
N VAL A 258 30.69 3.66 1.08
CA VAL A 258 31.83 4.32 0.41
C VAL A 258 31.54 5.80 0.20
N ILE A 259 30.35 6.16 -0.28
CA ILE A 259 29.94 7.57 -0.45
C ILE A 259 29.99 8.32 0.88
N ASN A 260 29.49 7.72 1.96
CA ASN A 260 29.52 8.34 3.28
C ASN A 260 30.96 8.54 3.79
N ASP A 261 31.86 7.58 3.56
CA ASP A 261 33.27 7.71 3.93
C ASP A 261 33.92 8.87 3.14
N VAL A 262 33.70 8.92 1.83
CA VAL A 262 34.21 9.99 0.98
C VAL A 262 33.68 11.35 1.45
N LEU A 263 32.37 11.48 1.67
CA LEU A 263 31.74 12.75 2.03
C LEU A 263 32.10 13.25 3.44
N ASN A 264 32.18 12.35 4.42
CA ASN A 264 32.35 12.75 5.82
C ASN A 264 33.80 12.74 6.28
N ASN A 265 34.64 11.85 5.73
CA ASN A 265 35.99 11.66 6.22
C ASN A 265 37.07 12.20 5.28
N ARG A 266 36.84 12.16 3.96
CA ARG A 266 37.87 12.49 2.95
C ARG A 266 37.69 13.86 2.34
N LEU A 267 36.48 14.23 1.92
CA LEU A 267 36.18 15.54 1.33
C LEU A 267 36.60 16.71 2.25
N PRO A 268 36.34 16.68 3.57
CA PRO A 268 36.75 17.76 4.46
C PRO A 268 38.28 17.95 4.58
N ARG A 269 39.09 16.97 4.18
CA ARG A 269 40.57 17.06 4.21
C ARG A 269 41.15 17.80 3.01
N LEU A 270 40.36 17.97 1.95
CA LEU A 270 40.71 18.73 0.75
C LEU A 270 40.71 20.27 0.97
N VAL A 271 40.54 20.75 2.21
CA VAL A 271 40.61 22.17 2.54
C VAL A 271 42.04 22.69 2.28
N PRO A 272 42.20 23.82 1.57
CA PRO A 272 43.51 24.32 1.17
C PRO A 272 44.37 24.66 2.39
N GLY A 273 45.55 24.04 2.47
CA GLY A 273 46.54 24.24 3.53
C GLY A 273 47.23 22.96 4.04
N SER A 274 46.64 21.78 3.82
CA SER A 274 47.19 20.51 4.32
C SER A 274 46.89 19.30 3.42
N VAL A 275 46.57 19.52 2.14
CA VAL A 275 46.17 18.45 1.23
C VAL A 275 47.37 17.59 0.85
N HIS A 276 47.34 16.32 1.23
CA HIS A 276 48.33 15.35 0.78
C HIS A 276 48.11 15.11 -0.73
N PRO A 277 49.15 15.16 -1.59
CA PRO A 277 49.02 15.07 -3.05
C PRO A 277 48.41 13.76 -3.56
N GLU A 278 48.19 12.78 -2.69
CA GLU A 278 47.58 11.49 -3.03
C GLU A 278 46.07 11.44 -2.78
N GLU A 279 45.50 12.29 -1.92
CA GLU A 279 44.07 12.24 -1.55
C GLU A 279 43.10 12.31 -2.75
N PRO A 280 43.32 13.15 -3.77
CA PRO A 280 42.44 13.19 -4.95
C PRO A 280 42.42 11.87 -5.73
N LYS A 281 43.56 11.17 -5.83
CA LYS A 281 43.65 9.88 -6.53
C LYS A 281 42.89 8.79 -5.79
N VAL A 282 42.94 8.80 -4.45
CA VAL A 282 42.21 7.81 -3.65
C VAL A 282 40.70 8.07 -3.71
N ILE A 283 40.26 9.34 -3.65
CA ILE A 283 38.83 9.69 -3.83
C ILE A 283 38.34 9.26 -5.22
N GLN A 284 39.15 9.45 -6.26
CA GLN A 284 38.82 8.98 -7.61
C GLN A 284 38.68 7.45 -7.66
N GLN A 285 39.60 6.72 -7.04
CA GLN A 285 39.54 5.25 -6.99
C GLN A 285 38.29 4.75 -6.24
N ASP A 286 37.93 5.40 -5.13
CA ASP A 286 36.72 5.07 -4.36
C ASP A 286 35.44 5.34 -5.17
N LEU A 287 35.38 6.46 -5.90
CA LEU A 287 34.25 6.79 -6.78
C LEU A 287 34.14 5.84 -7.98
N GLU A 288 35.27 5.42 -8.56
CA GLU A 288 35.29 4.38 -9.59
C GLU A 288 34.84 3.02 -9.05
N GLN A 289 35.21 2.67 -7.81
CA GLN A 289 34.70 1.47 -7.16
C GLN A 289 33.18 1.52 -6.99
N VAL A 290 32.62 2.67 -6.60
CA VAL A 290 31.16 2.89 -6.54
C VAL A 290 30.51 2.73 -7.90
N LYS A 291 31.14 3.25 -8.96
CA LYS A 291 30.68 3.08 -10.34
C LYS A 291 30.66 1.60 -10.75
N HIS A 292 31.70 0.83 -10.43
CA HIS A 292 31.74 -0.60 -10.70
C HIS A 292 30.72 -1.41 -9.89
N LEU A 293 30.45 -1.04 -8.63
CA LEU A 293 29.39 -1.64 -7.82
C LEU A 293 27.99 -1.37 -8.40
N ALA A 294 27.82 -0.25 -9.10
CA ALA A 294 26.58 0.04 -9.81
C ALA A 294 26.43 -0.77 -11.12
N VAL A 295 27.50 -1.35 -11.69
CA VAL A 295 27.58 -1.78 -13.11
C VAL A 295 27.04 -3.18 -13.44
N ASP A 296 26.34 -3.91 -12.57
CA ASP A 296 25.70 -5.19 -12.95
C ASP A 296 24.41 -5.02 -13.82
N ALA A 297 24.34 -3.94 -14.61
CA ALA A 297 23.23 -3.60 -15.51
C ALA A 297 22.99 -4.66 -16.59
N GLU A 298 24.03 -5.33 -17.09
CA GLU A 298 23.87 -6.41 -18.06
C GLU A 298 23.13 -7.63 -17.46
N LYS A 299 23.42 -7.96 -16.19
CA LYS A 299 22.70 -9.03 -15.49
C LYS A 299 21.26 -8.62 -15.21
N ARG A 300 21.01 -7.36 -14.89
CA ARG A 300 19.65 -6.81 -14.71
C ARG A 300 18.84 -6.90 -16.00
N GLY A 301 19.37 -6.43 -17.12
CA GLY A 301 18.68 -6.48 -18.42
C GLY A 301 18.30 -7.91 -18.85
N LYS A 302 19.21 -8.89 -18.69
CA LYS A 302 18.92 -10.31 -18.95
C LYS A 302 17.80 -10.85 -18.05
N MET A 303 17.72 -10.37 -16.81
CA MET A 303 16.68 -10.78 -15.87
C MET A 303 15.32 -10.15 -16.21
N THR A 304 15.30 -8.88 -16.63
CA THR A 304 14.07 -8.19 -17.09
C THR A 304 13.47 -8.92 -18.28
N GLU A 305 14.29 -9.33 -19.25
CA GLU A 305 13.85 -10.15 -20.39
C GLU A 305 13.30 -11.51 -19.96
N LYS A 306 13.96 -12.17 -18.98
CA LYS A 306 13.50 -13.46 -18.43
C LYS A 306 12.15 -13.31 -17.70
N LEU A 307 11.99 -12.24 -16.91
CA LEU A 307 10.75 -11.88 -16.23
C LEU A 307 9.60 -11.64 -17.20
N GLU A 308 9.84 -10.86 -18.26
CA GLU A 308 8.83 -10.58 -19.28
C GLU A 308 8.35 -11.86 -19.96
N LYS A 309 9.26 -12.76 -20.33
CA LYS A 309 8.92 -14.09 -20.88
C LYS A 309 8.05 -14.91 -19.91
N HIS A 310 8.31 -14.86 -18.60
CA HIS A 310 7.50 -15.59 -17.62
C HIS A 310 6.14 -14.93 -17.34
N ILE A 311 6.07 -13.60 -17.30
CA ILE A 311 4.80 -12.86 -17.21
C ILE A 311 3.89 -13.26 -18.38
N THR A 312 4.40 -13.24 -19.62
CA THR A 312 3.60 -13.63 -20.80
C THR A 312 3.13 -15.08 -20.73
N LYS A 313 3.98 -16.01 -20.26
CA LYS A 313 3.59 -17.41 -20.06
C LYS A 313 2.47 -17.57 -19.02
N LEU A 314 2.55 -16.84 -17.91
CA LEU A 314 1.54 -16.87 -16.85
C LEU A 314 0.23 -16.23 -17.28
N GLU A 315 0.27 -15.13 -18.04
CA GLU A 315 -0.94 -14.51 -18.63
C GLU A 315 -1.66 -15.48 -19.57
N GLN A 316 -0.92 -16.14 -20.46
CA GLN A 316 -1.48 -17.17 -21.34
C GLN A 316 -2.08 -18.35 -20.57
N ALA A 317 -1.45 -18.76 -19.46
CA ALA A 317 -1.99 -19.80 -18.59
C ALA A 317 -3.27 -19.35 -17.87
N ASN A 318 -3.29 -18.11 -17.36
CA ASN A 318 -4.46 -17.54 -16.70
C ASN A 318 -5.66 -17.43 -17.64
N GLU A 319 -5.45 -16.98 -18.88
CA GLU A 319 -6.49 -16.92 -19.90
C GLU A 319 -7.09 -18.29 -20.22
N ARG A 320 -6.25 -19.34 -20.31
CA ARG A 320 -6.73 -20.71 -20.54
C ARG A 320 -7.57 -21.22 -19.36
N LEU A 321 -7.09 -21.03 -18.14
CA LEU A 321 -7.80 -21.46 -16.92
C LEU A 321 -9.13 -20.71 -16.74
N THR A 322 -9.15 -19.42 -17.04
CA THR A 322 -10.37 -18.59 -16.96
C THR A 322 -11.43 -19.04 -17.97
N ARG A 323 -11.01 -19.53 -19.15
CA ARG A 323 -11.91 -20.08 -20.18
C ARG A 323 -12.39 -21.50 -19.84
N GLU A 324 -11.56 -22.31 -19.20
CA GLU A 324 -11.86 -23.73 -18.93
C GLU A 324 -12.65 -23.96 -17.64
N GLU A 325 -12.53 -23.12 -16.61
CA GLU A 325 -13.17 -23.37 -15.31
C GLU A 325 -13.89 -22.13 -14.71
N GLY A 326 -15.20 -22.04 -14.91
CA GLY A 326 -16.06 -21.08 -14.20
C GLY A 326 -16.23 -21.34 -12.69
N LYS A 327 -15.38 -22.16 -12.05
CA LYS A 327 -15.55 -22.58 -10.64
C LYS A 327 -14.28 -22.66 -9.79
N GLN A 328 -13.08 -22.37 -10.30
CA GLN A 328 -11.88 -22.39 -9.46
C GLN A 328 -11.32 -20.99 -9.18
N ASN A 329 -12.04 -20.25 -8.35
CA ASN A 329 -11.65 -18.94 -7.84
C ASN A 329 -10.25 -18.94 -7.21
N VAL A 330 -9.88 -20.03 -6.53
CA VAL A 330 -8.61 -20.12 -5.80
C VAL A 330 -7.40 -20.21 -6.73
N ARG A 331 -7.51 -20.91 -7.87
CA ARG A 331 -6.39 -21.07 -8.82
C ARG A 331 -6.12 -19.80 -9.63
N VAL A 332 -7.18 -19.16 -10.10
CA VAL A 332 -7.10 -17.87 -10.80
C VAL A 332 -6.47 -16.82 -9.88
N GLN A 333 -6.93 -16.77 -8.62
CA GLN A 333 -6.42 -15.82 -7.63
C GLN A 333 -4.93 -16.03 -7.32
N ARG A 334 -4.45 -17.28 -7.29
CA ARG A 334 -3.02 -17.57 -7.11
C ARG A 334 -2.19 -17.01 -8.28
N ILE A 335 -2.58 -17.29 -9.52
CA ILE A 335 -1.86 -16.81 -10.71
C ILE A 335 -1.89 -15.29 -10.81
N GLU A 336 -3.01 -14.65 -10.48
CA GLU A 336 -3.12 -13.19 -10.43
C GLU A 336 -2.17 -12.55 -9.41
N ASN A 337 -2.04 -13.16 -8.24
CA ASN A 337 -1.12 -12.71 -7.21
C ASN A 337 0.34 -12.82 -7.67
N SER A 338 0.73 -13.95 -8.27
CA SER A 338 2.06 -14.15 -8.84
C SER A 338 2.37 -13.17 -9.98
N LEU A 339 1.41 -12.91 -10.87
CA LEU A 339 1.52 -11.90 -11.92
C LEU A 339 1.72 -10.49 -11.34
N ARG A 340 1.00 -10.16 -10.27
CA ARG A 340 1.15 -8.88 -9.57
C ARG A 340 2.56 -8.73 -8.98
N LEU A 341 3.08 -9.77 -8.33
CA LEU A 341 4.45 -9.77 -7.81
C LEU A 341 5.49 -9.59 -8.93
N MET A 342 5.36 -10.32 -10.03
CA MET A 342 6.31 -10.22 -11.15
C MET A 342 6.27 -8.86 -11.83
N ARG A 343 5.09 -8.26 -12.01
CA ARG A 343 4.96 -6.89 -12.55
C ARG A 343 5.57 -5.86 -11.61
N ASN A 344 5.37 -6.00 -10.30
CA ASN A 344 6.02 -5.12 -9.32
C ASN A 344 7.54 -5.26 -9.35
N ALA A 345 8.05 -6.50 -9.48
CA ALA A 345 9.49 -6.77 -9.61
C ALA A 345 10.07 -6.09 -10.86
N ARG A 346 9.38 -6.21 -11.99
CA ARG A 346 9.75 -5.57 -13.26
C ARG A 346 9.80 -4.04 -13.11
N ASN A 347 8.73 -3.42 -12.64
CA ASN A 347 8.65 -1.96 -12.48
C ASN A 347 9.74 -1.45 -11.53
N MET A 348 10.04 -2.21 -10.47
CA MET A 348 11.15 -1.92 -9.57
C MET A 348 12.47 -1.90 -10.35
N ILE A 349 12.79 -2.97 -11.11
CA ILE A 349 14.01 -3.06 -11.92
C ILE A 349 14.12 -1.92 -12.95
N GLU A 350 13.03 -1.58 -13.64
CA GLU A 350 13.01 -0.46 -14.61
C GLU A 350 13.28 0.89 -13.92
N THR A 351 12.70 1.12 -12.74
CA THR A 351 12.98 2.32 -11.93
C THR A 351 14.45 2.36 -11.51
N PHE A 352 15.00 1.20 -11.14
CA PHE A 352 16.42 1.06 -10.82
C PHE A 352 17.33 1.42 -11.98
N GLU A 353 17.04 0.95 -13.19
CA GLU A 353 17.84 1.26 -14.38
C GLU A 353 17.84 2.76 -14.67
N HIS A 354 16.68 3.43 -14.56
CA HIS A 354 16.58 4.87 -14.74
C HIS A 354 17.39 5.66 -13.71
N ASP A 355 17.21 5.33 -12.43
CA ASP A 355 17.90 5.98 -11.33
C ASP A 355 19.42 5.72 -11.35
N GLU A 356 19.85 4.55 -11.83
CA GLU A 356 21.25 4.21 -12.02
C GLU A 356 21.91 5.11 -13.06
N GLU A 357 21.25 5.42 -14.18
CA GLU A 357 21.77 6.36 -15.18
C GLU A 357 21.91 7.78 -14.61
N VAL A 358 20.96 8.20 -13.78
CA VAL A 358 21.04 9.49 -13.07
C VAL A 358 22.22 9.46 -12.10
N PHE A 359 22.36 8.40 -11.32
CA PHE A 359 23.44 8.22 -10.36
C PHE A 359 24.82 8.20 -11.04
N LYS A 360 24.99 7.46 -12.14
CA LYS A 360 26.22 7.45 -12.95
C LYS A 360 26.59 8.85 -13.43
N ARG A 361 25.63 9.62 -13.95
CA ARG A 361 25.88 11.01 -14.37
C ARG A 361 26.34 11.90 -13.22
N VAL A 362 25.75 11.74 -12.03
CA VAL A 362 26.16 12.48 -10.83
C VAL A 362 27.58 12.10 -10.40
N ILE A 363 27.93 10.81 -10.44
CA ILE A 363 29.29 10.33 -10.13
C ILE A 363 30.30 10.80 -11.18
N ASP A 364 29.97 10.77 -12.47
CA ASP A 364 30.85 11.24 -13.55
C ASP A 364 31.08 12.76 -13.44
N GLN A 365 30.03 13.54 -13.13
CA GLN A 365 30.16 14.97 -12.82
C GLN A 365 31.07 15.19 -11.61
N ALA A 366 30.96 14.33 -10.59
CA ALA A 366 31.80 14.39 -9.41
C ALA A 366 33.28 14.09 -9.70
N ILE A 367 33.56 13.05 -10.47
CA ILE A 367 34.91 12.73 -10.92
C ILE A 367 35.50 13.90 -11.74
N ALA A 368 34.71 14.47 -12.67
CA ALA A 368 35.15 15.60 -13.49
C ALA A 368 35.48 16.85 -12.66
N GLN A 369 34.70 17.15 -11.61
CA GLN A 369 34.97 18.27 -10.70
C GLN A 369 36.25 18.05 -9.87
N VAL A 370 36.49 16.82 -9.41
CA VAL A 370 37.73 16.46 -8.69
C VAL A 370 38.94 16.58 -9.62
N GLN A 371 38.83 16.14 -10.88
CA GLN A 371 39.90 16.23 -11.89
C GLN A 371 40.20 17.68 -12.33
N GLY A 372 39.17 18.53 -12.39
CA GLY A 372 39.31 19.94 -12.78
C GLY A 372 40.03 20.81 -11.75
N GLY A 373 40.35 20.26 -10.57
CA GLY A 373 40.90 21.00 -9.44
C GLY A 373 39.80 21.81 -8.75
N ILE A 374 39.42 21.41 -7.55
CA ILE A 374 38.51 22.20 -6.70
C ILE A 374 39.32 23.39 -6.15
N THR A 375 39.52 24.42 -6.97
CA THR A 375 40.29 25.61 -6.56
C THR A 375 39.46 26.59 -5.71
N ASP A 376 38.15 26.38 -5.63
CA ASP A 376 37.21 27.27 -4.95
C ASP A 376 36.46 26.53 -3.83
N LEU A 377 36.76 26.92 -2.59
CA LEU A 377 36.15 26.42 -1.34
C LEU A 377 34.61 26.54 -1.36
N SER A 378 34.06 27.56 -2.03
CA SER A 378 32.61 27.74 -2.14
C SER A 378 31.95 26.64 -2.99
N ARG A 379 32.67 26.13 -4.01
CA ARG A 379 32.22 25.02 -4.85
C ARG A 379 32.37 23.67 -4.16
N ALA A 380 33.33 23.51 -3.25
CA ALA A 380 33.51 22.27 -2.48
C ALA A 380 32.30 21.99 -1.56
N GLY A 381 31.77 23.01 -0.89
CA GLY A 381 30.56 22.91 -0.08
C GLY A 381 29.32 22.59 -0.92
N LEU A 382 29.10 23.34 -2.01
CA LEU A 382 27.98 23.10 -2.92
C LEU A 382 28.04 21.70 -3.56
N PHE A 383 29.26 21.22 -3.85
CA PHE A 383 29.51 19.90 -4.39
C PHE A 383 29.20 18.79 -3.38
N ARG A 384 29.63 18.97 -2.13
CA ARG A 384 29.28 18.08 -1.01
C ARG A 384 27.76 17.99 -0.84
N ASP A 385 27.08 19.12 -0.82
CA ASP A 385 25.63 19.19 -0.62
C ASP A 385 24.89 18.56 -1.81
N MET A 386 25.33 18.81 -3.04
CA MET A 386 24.77 18.18 -4.24
C MET A 386 24.94 16.65 -4.22
N LEU A 387 26.12 16.14 -3.86
CA LEU A 387 26.37 14.70 -3.75
C LEU A 387 25.57 14.07 -2.61
N HIS A 388 25.54 14.73 -1.46
CA HIS A 388 24.82 14.27 -0.28
C HIS A 388 23.30 14.23 -0.56
N ASP A 389 22.73 15.26 -1.16
CA ASP A 389 21.29 15.36 -1.37
C ASP A 389 20.80 14.52 -2.55
N ARG A 390 21.61 14.29 -3.59
CA ARG A 390 21.17 13.54 -4.77
C ARG A 390 21.57 12.07 -4.73
N ALA A 391 22.86 11.78 -4.54
CA ALA A 391 23.34 10.40 -4.62
C ALA A 391 22.83 9.55 -3.44
N LEU A 392 22.84 10.13 -2.24
CA LEU A 392 22.37 9.45 -1.03
C LEU A 392 20.85 9.27 -1.01
N LEU A 393 20.10 10.27 -1.49
CA LEU A 393 18.64 10.21 -1.56
C LEU A 393 18.17 9.14 -2.55
N ILE A 394 18.79 9.09 -3.74
CA ILE A 394 18.50 8.05 -4.74
C ILE A 394 18.81 6.67 -4.16
N ALA A 395 20.00 6.47 -3.58
CA ALA A 395 20.40 5.19 -3.02
C ALA A 395 19.51 4.75 -1.83
N ARG A 396 19.08 5.68 -0.97
CA ARG A 396 18.15 5.39 0.15
C ARG A 396 16.74 5.09 -0.33
N SER A 397 16.24 5.84 -1.30
CA SER A 397 14.93 5.60 -1.92
C SER A 397 14.86 4.21 -2.53
N GLN A 398 15.88 3.87 -3.33
CA GLN A 398 16.08 2.56 -3.91
C GLN A 398 16.13 1.45 -2.86
N LEU A 399 16.96 1.61 -1.83
CA LEU A 399 17.06 0.63 -0.74
C LEU A 399 15.72 0.42 -0.03
N HIS A 400 14.94 1.48 0.16
CA HIS A 400 13.62 1.41 0.77
C HIS A 400 12.62 0.63 -0.10
N MET A 401 12.54 0.93 -1.40
CA MET A 401 11.69 0.20 -2.35
C MET A 401 12.04 -1.29 -2.36
N ILE A 402 13.32 -1.64 -2.39
CA ILE A 402 13.74 -3.05 -2.36
C ILE A 402 13.32 -3.73 -1.05
N LYS A 403 13.51 -3.07 0.10
CA LYS A 403 13.13 -3.65 1.40
C LYS A 403 11.62 -3.90 1.48
N GLN A 404 10.80 -3.00 0.95
CA GLN A 404 9.35 -3.21 0.85
C GLN A 404 9.00 -4.40 -0.05
N PHE A 405 9.67 -4.53 -1.19
CA PHE A 405 9.49 -5.65 -2.11
C PHE A 405 9.94 -7.00 -1.51
N GLN A 406 11.03 -7.02 -0.74
CA GLN A 406 11.44 -8.22 0.00
C GLN A 406 10.43 -8.62 1.06
N GLN A 407 9.81 -7.65 1.75
CA GLN A 407 8.77 -7.91 2.73
C GLN A 407 7.53 -8.52 2.06
N SER A 408 7.10 -8.00 0.90
CA SER A 408 5.94 -8.54 0.19
C SER A 408 6.16 -9.98 -0.27
N ILE A 409 7.31 -10.28 -0.88
CA ILE A 409 7.69 -11.66 -1.23
C ILE A 409 7.70 -12.55 0.03
N GLY A 410 8.29 -12.05 1.13
CA GLY A 410 8.39 -12.79 2.37
C GLY A 410 7.02 -13.15 2.97
N THR A 411 6.06 -12.24 2.91
CA THR A 411 4.68 -12.49 3.36
C THR A 411 3.98 -13.52 2.49
N GLU A 412 4.18 -13.48 1.17
CA GLU A 412 3.52 -14.36 0.23
C GLU A 412 4.06 -15.80 0.33
N LEU A 413 5.38 -15.95 0.40
CA LEU A 413 6.02 -17.26 0.62
C LEU A 413 5.65 -17.90 1.97
N ARG A 414 5.35 -17.10 3.00
CA ARG A 414 4.86 -17.61 4.30
C ARG A 414 3.43 -18.10 4.18
N ALA A 415 2.56 -17.32 3.55
CA ALA A 415 1.18 -17.72 3.30
C ALA A 415 1.11 -19.05 2.51
N GLU A 416 1.95 -19.20 1.47
CA GLU A 416 2.03 -20.46 0.72
C GLU A 416 2.48 -21.66 1.55
N ARG A 417 3.42 -21.47 2.47
CA ARG A 417 3.88 -22.54 3.37
C ARG A 417 2.79 -22.94 4.35
N GLU A 418 2.06 -21.98 4.90
CA GLU A 418 0.95 -22.23 5.82
C GLU A 418 -0.21 -22.95 5.11
N GLU A 419 -0.56 -22.56 3.88
CA GLU A 419 -1.53 -23.29 3.05
C GLU A 419 -1.08 -24.72 2.75
N GLY A 420 0.20 -24.91 2.40
CA GLY A 420 0.77 -26.22 2.11
C GLY A 420 0.79 -27.15 3.33
N GLN A 421 1.02 -26.61 4.52
CA GLN A 421 0.97 -27.36 5.78
C GLN A 421 -0.45 -27.68 6.22
N ALA A 422 -1.42 -26.80 5.95
CA ALA A 422 -2.83 -27.05 6.28
C ALA A 422 -3.49 -28.09 5.37
N ALA A 423 -2.94 -28.29 4.16
CA ALA A 423 -3.44 -29.25 3.19
C ALA A 423 -2.80 -30.66 3.29
N ALA A 424 -1.71 -30.80 4.06
CA ALA A 424 -1.01 -32.05 4.34
C ALA A 424 -1.46 -32.63 5.67
#